data_AF-A0A853F393-F1
#
_entry.id   AF-A0A853F393-F1
#
_cell.length_a   1.000
_cell.length_b   1.000
_cell.length_c   1.000
_cell.angle_alpha   90.00
_cell.angle_beta   90.00
_cell.angle_gamma   90.00
#
_symmetry.space_group_name_H-M   'P 1'
#
loop_
_entity.id
_entity.type
_entity.pdbx_description
1 polymer ?
#
loop_
_entity_poly.entity_id
_entity_poly.type
_entity_poly.pdbx_seq_one_letter_code
_entity_poly.pdbx_strand_id
1 'polypeptide(L)'
;MKEQFKVIEIQPQTMKLKVNRASGCHSCSASSGCGTGILAKYFEHYSVFNKPLQEGVMAGDFVTLEISSSELFYRAFQLYILPLLALFAGGVLGDGLYPEQETMQIAFAFSGFFTSLLLTKYFVK
;
A
#
# COMPACT_ATOMS: atom_id res chain seq x y z
N MET A 1 -14.87 0.36 0.70
CA MET A 1 -15.06 0.63 -0.75
C MET A 1 -15.43 -0.67 -1.42
N LYS A 2 -16.48 -0.68 -2.27
CA LYS A 2 -16.94 -1.89 -2.99
C LYS A 2 -16.42 -1.82 -4.41
N GLU A 3 -15.60 -2.79 -4.82
CA GLU A 3 -15.09 -2.90 -6.20
C GLU A 3 -15.47 -4.26 -6.79
N GLN A 4 -15.67 -4.30 -8.10
CA GLN A 4 -16.01 -5.52 -8.84
C GLN A 4 -14.75 -6.15 -9.44
N PHE A 5 -14.59 -7.45 -9.21
CA PHE A 5 -13.47 -8.26 -9.68
C PHE A 5 -14.00 -9.41 -10.52
N LYS A 6 -13.32 -9.73 -11.63
CA LYS A 6 -13.70 -10.87 -12.47
C LYS A 6 -12.92 -12.11 -12.05
N VAL A 7 -13.62 -13.23 -11.87
CA VAL A 7 -13.00 -14.53 -11.60
C VAL A 7 -12.41 -15.07 -12.90
N ILE A 8 -11.09 -15.23 -12.94
CA ILE A 8 -10.39 -15.72 -14.14
C ILE A 8 -10.07 -17.22 -14.06
N GLU A 9 -9.88 -17.75 -12.86
CA GLU A 9 -9.47 -19.13 -12.64
C GLU A 9 -9.90 -19.57 -11.23
N ILE A 10 -10.34 -20.82 -11.10
CA ILE A 10 -10.68 -21.45 -9.81
C ILE A 10 -9.70 -22.59 -9.56
N GLN A 11 -9.07 -22.55 -8.39
CA GLN A 11 -8.24 -23.61 -7.83
C GLN A 11 -8.96 -24.25 -6.64
N PRO A 12 -8.57 -25.45 -6.18
CA PRO A 12 -9.33 -26.24 -5.20
C PRO A 12 -9.69 -25.51 -3.88
N GLN A 13 -8.92 -24.48 -3.50
CA GLN A 13 -9.10 -23.71 -2.26
C GLN A 13 -9.10 -22.19 -2.50
N THR A 14 -8.79 -21.74 -3.71
CA THR A 14 -8.60 -20.31 -4.01
C THR A 14 -9.17 -19.93 -5.36
N MET A 15 -9.64 -18.70 -5.48
CA MET A 15 -10.08 -18.08 -6.71
C MET A 15 -9.10 -16.98 -7.10
N LYS A 16 -8.65 -17.00 -8.36
CA LYS A 16 -7.90 -15.89 -8.95
C LYS A 16 -8.87 -14.84 -9.43
N LEU A 17 -8.70 -13.64 -8.90
CA LEU A 17 -9.47 -12.47 -9.24
C LEU A 17 -8.62 -11.52 -10.06
N LYS A 18 -9.19 -10.98 -11.15
CA LYS A 18 -8.62 -9.88 -11.92
C LYS A 18 -9.39 -8.60 -11.63
N VAL A 19 -8.67 -7.53 -11.31
CA VAL A 19 -9.29 -6.20 -11.11
C VAL A 19 -9.88 -5.73 -12.43
N ASN A 20 -11.18 -5.45 -12.46
CA ASN A 20 -11.80 -4.78 -13.59
C ASN A 20 -11.63 -3.27 -13.41
N ARG A 21 -10.41 -2.77 -13.64
CA ARG A 21 -10.19 -1.32 -13.64
C ARG A 21 -10.89 -0.77 -14.87
N ALA A 22 -12.00 -0.05 -14.66
CA ALA A 22 -12.50 0.88 -15.67
C ALA A 22 -11.31 1.76 -16.06
N SER A 23 -10.93 1.66 -17.32
CA SER A 23 -9.74 2.23 -17.88
C SER A 23 -9.87 3.75 -17.93
N GLY A 24 -9.74 4.42 -16.78
CA GLY A 24 -10.00 5.84 -16.63
C GLY A 24 -9.14 6.75 -17.51
N CYS A 25 -8.12 6.23 -18.17
CA CYS A 25 -7.23 6.96 -19.08
C CYS A 25 -7.27 6.48 -20.54
N HIS A 26 -7.96 5.38 -20.89
CA HIS A 26 -7.94 4.85 -22.26
C HIS A 26 -8.70 5.72 -23.27
N SER A 27 -9.69 6.47 -22.79
CA SER A 27 -10.50 7.42 -23.58
C SER A 27 -10.03 8.88 -23.43
N CYS A 28 -8.97 9.14 -22.66
CA CYS A 28 -8.44 10.49 -22.47
C CYS A 28 -7.55 10.85 -23.67
N SER A 29 -7.85 11.98 -24.33
CA SER A 29 -7.14 12.47 -25.52
C SER A 29 -5.63 12.73 -25.27
N ALA A 30 -5.22 12.82 -24.01
CA ALA A 30 -3.83 13.03 -23.57
C ALA A 30 -3.10 11.73 -23.17
N SER A 31 -3.66 10.54 -23.45
CA SER A 31 -3.07 9.24 -23.09
C SER A 31 -1.68 8.97 -23.69
N SER A 32 -1.31 9.67 -24.76
CA SER A 32 0.03 9.61 -25.37
C SER A 32 1.09 10.45 -24.63
N GLY A 33 0.70 11.36 -23.73
CA GLY A 33 1.61 12.27 -23.02
C GLY A 33 1.60 12.12 -21.49
N CYS A 34 0.63 11.41 -20.92
CA CYS A 34 0.57 11.19 -19.48
C CYS A 34 1.36 9.91 -19.12
N GLY A 35 2.58 10.06 -18.59
CA GLY A 35 3.46 8.93 -18.26
C GLY A 35 2.84 7.85 -17.36
N THR A 36 1.74 8.17 -16.66
CA THR A 36 0.92 7.23 -15.89
C THR A 36 0.27 6.14 -16.76
N GLY A 37 -0.06 6.41 -18.03
CA GLY A 37 -0.61 5.43 -18.97
C GLY A 37 0.43 4.39 -19.43
N ILE A 38 1.70 4.80 -19.56
CA ILE A 38 2.82 3.92 -19.91
C ILE A 38 3.13 2.99 -18.74
N LEU A 39 3.20 3.54 -17.52
CA LEU A 39 3.39 2.76 -16.30
C LEU A 39 2.22 1.79 -16.08
N ALA A 40 0.97 2.23 -16.30
CA ALA A 40 -0.20 1.37 -16.15
C ALA A 40 -0.13 0.11 -17.02
N LYS A 41 0.35 0.21 -18.28
CA LYS A 41 0.59 -0.95 -19.15
C LYS A 41 1.65 -1.91 -18.58
N TYR A 42 2.72 -1.38 -18.01
CA TYR A 42 3.76 -2.21 -17.39
C TYR A 42 3.26 -2.94 -16.14
N PHE A 43 2.40 -2.28 -15.35
CA PHE A 43 1.83 -2.84 -14.12
C PHE A 43 0.56 -3.69 -14.32
N GLU A 44 0.09 -3.90 -15.57
CA GLU A 44 -1.10 -4.73 -15.85
C GLU A 44 -1.00 -6.14 -15.24
N HIS A 45 0.21 -6.69 -15.14
CA HIS A 45 0.43 -8.03 -14.57
C HIS A 45 0.12 -8.11 -13.06
N TYR A 46 0.22 -7.01 -12.30
CA TYR A 46 0.00 -6.97 -10.85
C TYR A 46 -1.48 -6.88 -10.45
N SER A 47 -2.39 -6.92 -11.43
CA SER A 47 -3.83 -6.79 -11.21
C SER A 47 -4.56 -8.11 -10.98
N VAL A 48 -3.81 -9.19 -10.71
CA VAL A 48 -4.34 -10.51 -10.36
C VAL A 48 -3.90 -10.89 -8.95
N PHE A 49 -4.85 -11.31 -8.11
CA PHE A 49 -4.56 -11.80 -6.76
C PHE A 49 -5.45 -12.98 -6.39
N ASN A 50 -4.98 -13.79 -5.44
CA ASN A 50 -5.70 -14.96 -4.94
C ASN A 50 -6.54 -14.60 -3.71
N LYS A 51 -7.77 -15.09 -3.67
CA LYS A 51 -8.63 -15.06 -2.47
C LYS A 51 -9.19 -16.46 -2.20
N PRO A 52 -9.61 -16.78 -0.97
CA PRO A 52 -10.27 -18.05 -0.68
C PRO A 52 -11.54 -18.20 -1.53
N LEU A 53 -11.82 -19.42 -1.96
CA LEU A 53 -12.99 -19.73 -2.79
C LEU A 53 -14.29 -19.42 -2.03
N GLN A 54 -15.20 -18.68 -2.67
CA GLN A 54 -16.57 -18.49 -2.19
C GLN A 54 -17.49 -19.55 -2.79
N GLU A 55 -18.43 -20.06 -1.99
CA GLU A 55 -19.41 -21.07 -2.43
C GLU A 55 -20.29 -20.52 -3.56
N GLY A 56 -20.47 -21.32 -4.62
CA GLY A 56 -21.36 -20.99 -5.74
C GLY A 56 -20.79 -20.08 -6.83
N VAL A 57 -19.49 -19.75 -6.79
CA VAL A 57 -18.85 -18.87 -7.78
C VAL A 57 -18.20 -19.69 -8.91
N MET A 58 -18.44 -19.32 -10.16
CA MET A 58 -17.85 -19.94 -11.35
C MET A 58 -16.82 -19.03 -12.04
N ALA A 59 -15.93 -19.62 -12.84
CA ALA A 59 -14.99 -18.85 -13.65
C ALA A 59 -15.77 -18.02 -14.68
N GLY A 60 -15.49 -16.72 -14.74
CA GLY A 60 -16.23 -15.76 -15.55
C GLY A 60 -17.16 -14.83 -14.76
N ASP A 61 -17.50 -15.18 -13.51
CA ASP A 61 -18.37 -14.38 -12.66
C ASP A 61 -17.70 -13.10 -12.15
N PHE A 62 -18.53 -12.12 -11.79
CA PHE A 62 -18.10 -10.88 -11.15
C PHE A 62 -18.40 -10.96 -9.65
N VAL A 63 -17.36 -10.81 -8.83
CA VAL A 63 -17.47 -10.79 -7.37
C VAL A 63 -17.20 -9.38 -6.88
N THR A 64 -18.09 -8.85 -6.05
CA THR A 64 -17.87 -7.56 -5.39
C THR A 64 -17.14 -7.79 -4.08
N LEU A 65 -15.90 -7.32 -3.98
CA LEU A 65 -15.19 -7.32 -2.71
C LEU A 65 -15.34 -5.97 -2.04
N GLU A 66 -15.70 -6.02 -0.76
CA GLU A 66 -15.65 -4.85 0.10
C GLU A 66 -14.27 -4.81 0.77
N ILE A 67 -13.45 -3.88 0.33
CA ILE A 67 -12.21 -3.58 1.03
C ILE A 67 -12.57 -2.59 2.13
N SER A 68 -12.29 -2.96 3.37
CA SER A 68 -12.45 -2.07 4.52
C SER A 68 -11.55 -0.85 4.33
N SER A 69 -12.15 0.29 3.95
CA SER A 69 -11.42 1.53 3.69
C SER A 69 -10.68 2.03 4.94
N SER A 70 -11.22 1.73 6.13
CA SER A 70 -10.63 2.13 7.40
C SER A 70 -9.32 1.42 7.68
N GLU A 71 -9.18 0.15 7.29
CA GLU A 71 -7.95 -0.60 7.50
C GLU A 71 -6.83 -0.12 6.57
N LEU A 72 -7.13 0.09 5.29
CA LEU A 72 -6.21 0.73 4.34
C LEU A 72 -5.74 2.10 4.85
N PHE A 73 -6.68 2.92 5.31
CA PHE A 73 -6.39 4.26 5.81
C PHE A 73 -5.53 4.20 7.07
N TYR A 74 -5.86 3.32 8.02
CA TYR A 74 -5.09 3.15 9.24
C TYR A 74 -3.66 2.67 8.98
N ARG A 75 -3.47 1.73 8.04
CA ARG A 75 -2.14 1.26 7.64
C ARG A 75 -1.32 2.36 6.97
N ALA A 76 -1.93 3.13 6.06
CA ALA A 76 -1.28 4.29 5.47
C ALA A 76 -0.90 5.30 6.54
N PHE A 77 -1.83 5.65 7.44
CA PHE A 77 -1.57 6.56 8.55
C PHE A 77 -0.38 6.10 9.39
N GLN A 78 -0.31 4.81 9.73
CA GLN A 78 0.80 4.26 10.50
C GLN A 78 2.15 4.35 9.76
N LEU A 79 2.16 4.12 8.44
CA LEU A 79 3.37 4.25 7.61
C LEU A 79 3.89 5.69 7.49
N TYR A 80 3.01 6.69 7.58
CA TYR A 80 3.41 8.10 7.48
C TYR A 80 3.66 8.75 8.84
N ILE A 81 2.76 8.54 9.79
CA ILE A 81 2.74 9.28 11.05
C ILE A 81 3.70 8.68 12.07
N LEU A 82 3.81 7.35 12.13
CA LEU A 82 4.69 6.69 13.10
C LEU A 82 6.18 7.04 12.87
N PRO A 83 6.72 7.03 11.64
CA PRO A 83 8.11 7.40 11.40
C PRO A 83 8.38 8.88 11.66
N LEU A 84 7.43 9.76 11.30
CA LEU A 84 7.56 11.20 11.57
C LEU A 84 7.58 11.48 13.08
N LEU A 85 6.69 10.87 13.85
CA LEU A 85 6.70 11.01 15.31
C LEU A 85 7.99 10.47 15.92
N ALA A 86 8.50 9.33 15.43
CA ALA A 86 9.76 8.77 15.90
C ALA A 86 10.97 9.64 15.56
N LEU A 87 10.98 10.32 14.40
CA LEU A 87 12.01 11.28 14.02
C LEU A 87 12.08 12.44 15.02
N PHE A 88 10.94 13.07 15.32
CA PHE A 88 10.87 14.18 16.27
C PHE A 88 11.19 13.73 17.70
N ALA A 89 10.65 12.58 18.13
CA ALA A 89 10.95 12.02 19.44
C ALA A 89 12.44 11.70 19.59
N GLY A 90 13.07 11.11 18.56
CA GLY A 90 14.50 10.85 18.52
C GLY A 90 15.33 12.14 18.63
N GLY A 91 14.94 13.20 17.92
CA GLY A 91 15.60 14.51 18.02
C GLY A 91 15.50 15.12 19.42
N VAL A 92 14.31 15.13 20.03
CA VAL A 92 14.09 15.65 21.39
C VAL A 92 14.87 14.84 22.43
N LEU A 93 14.92 13.51 22.30
CA LEU A 93 15.75 12.67 23.16
C LEU A 93 17.25 12.95 22.97
N GLY A 94 17.68 13.18 21.74
CA GLY A 94 19.05 13.57 21.42
C GLY A 94 19.42 14.91 22.05
N ASP A 95 18.52 15.90 21.99
CA ASP A 95 18.71 17.22 22.61
C ASP A 95 18.80 17.12 24.14
N GLY A 96 17.92 16.33 24.77
CA GLY A 96 17.95 16.13 26.22
C GLY A 96 19.19 15.39 26.74
N LEU A 97 19.78 14.49 25.95
CA LEU A 97 20.99 13.74 26.32
C LEU A 97 22.29 14.47 25.93
N TYR A 98 22.28 15.19 24.81
CA TYR A 98 23.44 15.85 24.21
C TYR A 98 23.07 17.24 23.68
N PRO A 99 22.79 18.21 24.56
CA PRO A 99 22.28 19.54 24.17
C PRO A 99 23.30 20.36 23.37
N GLU A 100 24.59 20.18 23.63
CA GLU A 100 25.67 20.92 22.97
C GLU A 100 26.17 20.26 21.65
N GLN A 101 25.64 19.08 21.29
CA GLN A 101 26.13 18.31 20.14
C GLN A 101 25.03 18.08 19.10
N GLU A 102 24.86 19.04 18.19
CA GLU A 102 23.89 18.97 17.09
C GLU A 102 24.02 17.68 16.26
N THR A 103 25.25 17.22 16.00
CA THR A 103 25.51 15.96 15.26
C THR A 103 24.86 14.76 15.94
N MET A 104 24.91 14.72 17.27
CA MET A 104 24.34 13.62 18.05
C MET A 104 22.81 13.70 18.00
N GLN A 105 22.23 14.89 18.13
CA GLN A 105 20.78 15.11 18.00
C GLN A 105 20.24 14.63 16.65
N ILE A 106 20.94 14.99 15.57
CA ILE A 106 20.60 14.57 14.20
C ILE A 106 20.72 13.04 14.07
N ALA A 107 21.79 12.44 14.62
CA ALA A 107 21.98 10.99 14.58
C ALA A 107 20.85 10.23 15.31
N PHE A 108 20.41 10.72 16.47
CA PHE A 108 19.29 10.16 17.22
C PHE A 108 17.96 10.29 16.48
N ALA A 109 17.69 11.43 15.83
CA ALA A 109 16.51 11.61 15.00
C ALA A 109 16.46 10.58 13.85
N PHE A 110 17.52 10.49 13.05
CA PHE A 110 17.59 9.53 11.94
C PHE A 110 17.51 8.08 12.43
N SER A 111 18.19 7.75 13.53
CA SER A 111 18.08 6.44 14.18
C SER A 111 16.63 6.10 14.52
N GLY A 112 15.89 7.03 15.14
CA GLY A 112 14.46 6.86 15.46
C GLY A 112 13.60 6.67 14.21
N PHE A 113 13.87 7.41 13.14
CA PHE A 113 13.16 7.28 11.87
C PHE A 113 13.39 5.92 11.22
N PHE A 114 14.65 5.49 11.08
CA PHE A 114 14.99 4.22 10.45
C PHE A 114 14.50 3.02 11.26
N THR A 115 14.62 3.06 12.58
CA THR A 115 14.09 2.01 13.46
C THR A 115 12.57 1.92 13.32
N SER A 116 11.85 3.05 13.31
CA SER A 116 10.39 3.09 13.11
C SER A 116 9.97 2.56 11.73
N LEU A 117 10.70 2.87 10.66
CA LEU A 117 10.45 2.29 9.33
C LEU A 117 10.65 0.77 9.30
N LEU A 118 11.71 0.27 9.92
CA LEU A 118 11.97 -1.16 10.01
C LEU A 118 10.88 -1.87 10.82
N LEU A 119 10.48 -1.27 11.94
CA LEU A 119 9.43 -1.80 12.82
C LEU A 119 8.09 -1.82 12.08
N THR A 120 7.75 -0.75 11.37
CA THR A 120 6.51 -0.68 10.58
C THR A 120 6.53 -1.70 9.44
N LYS A 121 7.65 -1.87 8.73
CA LYS A 121 7.80 -2.91 7.71
C LYS A 121 7.63 -4.33 8.27
N TYR A 122 8.04 -4.57 9.51
CA TYR A 122 7.93 -5.87 10.16
C TYR A 122 6.51 -6.15 10.67
N PHE A 123 5.84 -5.15 11.26
CA PHE A 123 4.49 -5.28 11.84
C PHE A 123 3.36 -5.10 10.82
N VAL A 124 3.60 -4.40 9.70
CA VAL A 124 2.63 -4.17 8.63
C VAL A 124 2.92 -5.13 7.46
N LYS A 125 2.85 -6.43 7.76
CA LYS A 125 2.88 -7.51 6.77
C LYS A 125 1.50 -8.13 6.63
#